data_AF-A0A1V5LI44-F1
#
_entry.id   AF-A0A1V5LI44-F1
#
_cell.length_a   1.000
_cell.length_b   1.000
_cell.length_c   1.000
_cell.angle_alpha   90.00
_cell.angle_beta   90.00
_cell.angle_gamma   90.00
#
_symmetry.space_group_name_H-M   'P 1'
#
loop_
_entity.id
_entity.type
_entity.pdbx_description
1 polymer ?
#
loop_
_entity_poly.entity_id
_entity_poly.type
_entity_poly.pdbx_seq_one_letter_code
_entity_poly.pdbx_strand_id
1 'polypeptide(L)' 'MVDCFLAGVRPSETFEDGLEVTTLLMSAYMSAEQEKTILLPVPGIEDFIPAVARGAWNPRK' A
#
# COMPACT_ATOMS: atom_id res chain seq x y z
N MET A 1 2.96 5.09 20.78
CA MET A 1 3.79 6.07 20.02
C MET A 1 4.27 7.24 20.89
N VAL A 2 3.38 8.06 21.48
CA VAL A 2 3.79 9.21 22.33
C VAL A 2 4.59 8.77 23.57
N ASP A 3 4.14 7.72 24.27
CA ASP A 3 4.88 7.21 25.43
C ASP A 3 6.24 6.61 25.04
N CYS A 4 6.32 5.92 23.89
CA CYS A 4 7.56 5.40 23.34
C CYS A 4 8.55 6.53 23.02
N PHE A 5 8.05 7.64 22.47
CA PHE A 5 8.85 8.84 22.19
C PHE A 5 9.42 9.44 23.48
N LEU A 6 8.60 9.60 24.52
CA LEU A 6 9.06 10.08 25.83
C LEU A 6 10.09 9.14 26.47
N ALA A 7 9.94 7.83 26.27
CA ALA A 7 10.85 6.82 26.78
C ALA A 7 12.11 6.59 25.90
N GLY A 8 12.21 7.25 24.74
CA GLY A 8 13.34 7.06 23.81
C GLY A 8 13.43 5.66 23.20
N VAL A 9 12.31 4.91 23.15
CA VAL A 9 12.24 3.55 22.60
C VAL A 9 11.47 3.54 21.28
N ARG A 10 11.80 2.58 20.41
CA ARG A 10 11.07 2.39 19.15
C ARG A 10 9.65 1.88 19.45
N PRO A 11 8.59 2.47 18.86
CA PRO A 11 7.23 1.92 18.95
C PRO A 11 7.12 0.58 18.21
N SER A 12 6.06 -0.18 18.52
CA SER A 12 5.73 -1.44 17.83
C SER A 12 5.38 -1.21 16.37
N GLU A 13 4.63 -0.16 16.06
CA GLU A 13 4.32 0.23 14.69
C GLU A 13 5.41 1.14 14.15
N THR A 14 6.00 0.69 13.05
CA THR A 14 7.16 1.29 12.43
C THR A 14 6.83 1.88 11.06
N PHE A 15 7.79 2.57 10.46
CA PHE A 15 7.62 3.08 9.10
C PHE A 15 7.52 1.94 8.08
N GLU A 16 8.28 0.87 8.32
CA GLU A 16 8.29 -0.34 7.52
C GLU A 16 6.93 -1.04 7.52
N ASP A 17 6.24 -1.08 8.67
CA ASP A 17 4.86 -1.60 8.74
C ASP A 17 3.92 -0.76 7.86
N GLY A 18 4.09 0.57 7.84
CA GLY A 18 3.34 1.46 6.97
C GLY A 18 3.61 1.22 5.48
N LEU A 19 4.85 0.89 5.12
CA LEU A 19 5.23 0.55 3.76
C LEU A 19 4.59 -0.78 3.31
N GLU A 20 4.54 -1.79 4.19
CA GLU A 20 3.87 -3.06 3.91
C GLU A 20 2.36 -2.87 3.68
N VAL A 21 1.69 -2.08 4.53
CA VAL A 21 0.27 -1.73 4.35
C VAL A 21 0.02 -1.02 3.02
N THR A 22 0.90 -0.08 2.67
CA THR A 22 0.80 0.66 1.40
C THR A 22 1.01 -0.29 0.20
N THR A 23 1.97 -1.21 0.29
CA THR A 23 2.26 -2.20 -0.75
C THR A 23 1.08 -3.14 -0.98
N LEU A 24 0.44 -3.58 0.12
CA LEU A 24 -0.79 -4.38 0.05
C LEU A 24 -1.92 -3.62 -0.65
N LEU A 25 -2.12 -2.34 -0.31
CA LEU A 25 -3.14 -1.49 -0.95
C LEU A 25 -2.87 -1.30 -2.45
N MET A 26 -1.63 -1.01 -2.84
CA MET A 26 -1.26 -0.87 -4.26
C MET A 26 -1.45 -2.17 -5.04
N SER A 27 -1.11 -3.30 -4.43
CA SER A 27 -1.34 -4.63 -5.00
C SER A 27 -2.84 -4.93 -5.17
N ALA A 28 -3.69 -4.45 -4.26
CA ALA A 28 -5.14 -4.56 -4.39
C ALA A 28 -5.68 -3.73 -5.57
N TYR A 29 -5.18 -2.50 -5.77
CA TYR A 29 -5.52 -1.73 -6.97
C TYR A 29 -5.07 -2.43 -8.25
N MET A 30 -3.85 -2.99 -8.27
CA MET A 30 -3.34 -3.74 -9.40
C MET A 30 -4.19 -4.98 -9.71
N SER A 31 -4.58 -5.72 -8.67
CA SER A 31 -5.49 -6.87 -8.76
C SER A 31 -6.83 -6.48 -9.38
N ALA A 32 -7.41 -5.36 -8.93
CA ALA A 32 -8.66 -4.84 -9.46
C ALA A 32 -8.55 -4.39 -10.92
N GLU A 33 -7.44 -3.75 -11.32
CA GLU A 33 -7.22 -3.32 -12.71
C GLU A 33 -6.92 -4.48 -13.67
N GLN A 34 -6.29 -5.56 -13.19
CA GLN A 34 -5.91 -6.72 -14.00
C GLN A 34 -6.91 -7.88 -13.92
N GLU A 35 -7.95 -7.75 -13.11
CA GLU A 35 -8.97 -8.78 -12.84
C GLU A 35 -8.36 -10.16 -12.49
N LYS A 36 -7.27 -10.16 -11.71
CA LYS A 36 -6.55 -11.39 -11.36
C LYS A 36 -5.97 -11.34 -9.96
N THR A 37 -5.85 -12.50 -9.33
CA THR A 37 -5.16 -12.64 -8.06
C THR A 37 -3.68 -12.31 -8.22
N ILE A 38 -3.19 -11.41 -7.37
CA ILE A 38 -1.79 -11.00 -7.32
C ILE A 38 -1.12 -11.70 -6.13
N LEU A 39 0.00 -12.39 -6.39
CA LEU A 39 0.82 -12.99 -5.35
C LEU A 39 1.85 -11.98 -4.86
N LEU A 40 1.97 -11.87 -3.53
CA LEU A 40 2.95 -11.01 -2.89
C LEU A 40 4.28 -11.77 -2.67
N PRO A 41 5.43 -11.08 -2.78
CA PRO A 41 5.60 -9.68 -3.16
C PRO A 41 5.50 -9.45 -4.67
N VAL A 42 5.02 -8.26 -5.07
CA VAL A 42 4.88 -7.86 -6.49
C VAL A 42 6.12 -7.10 -6.93
N PRO A 43 6.89 -7.59 -7.93
CA PRO A 43 8.02 -6.84 -8.46
C PRO A 43 7.56 -5.56 -9.18
N GLY A 44 8.22 -4.43 -8.92
CA GLY A 44 7.96 -3.16 -9.62
C GLY A 44 6.66 -2.47 -9.20
N ILE A 45 6.12 -2.79 -8.01
CA ILE A 45 4.91 -2.15 -7.48
C ILE A 45 5.13 -0.66 -7.18
N GLU A 46 6.38 -0.26 -6.94
CA GLU A 46 6.82 1.12 -6.71
C GLU A 46 6.55 2.07 -7.89
N ASP A 47 6.53 1.55 -9.12
CA ASP A 47 6.28 2.31 -10.33
C ASP A 47 4.80 2.27 -10.78
N PHE A 48 3.97 1.48 -10.09
CA PHE A 48 2.57 1.31 -10.45
C PHE A 48 1.73 2.50 -9.97
N ILE A 49 1.17 3.25 -10.93
CA ILE A 49 0.23 4.34 -10.64
C ILE A 49 -1.18 3.85 -10.92
N PRO A 50 -2.08 3.67 -9.93
CA PRO A 50 -3.42 3.14 -10.18
C PRO A 50 -4.35 4.11 -10.92
N ALA A 51 -5.40 3.60 -11.56
CA ALA A 51 -6.41 4.35 -12.30
C ALA A 51 -7.11 5.41 -11.44
N VAL A 52 -7.29 5.13 -10.15
CA VAL A 52 -7.84 6.09 -9.16
C VAL A 52 -6.92 7.30 -9.05
N ALA A 53 -5.60 7.09 -8.94
CA ALA A 53 -4.61 8.16 -8.88
C ALA A 53 -4.48 8.92 -10.21
N ARG A 54 -4.66 8.23 -11.36
CA ARG A 54 -4.68 8.86 -12.69
C ARG A 54 -5.98 9.62 -12.99
N GLY A 55 -7.01 9.53 -12.14
CA GLY A 55 -8.34 10.09 -12.40
C GLY A 55 -9.13 9.38 -13.52
N ALA A 56 -8.70 8.18 -13.91
CA ALA A 56 -9.32 7.37 -14.97
C ALA A 56 -10.35 6.37 -14.43
N TRP A 57 -10.45 6.23 -13.10
CA TRP A 57 -11.36 5.27 -12.48
C TRP A 57 -12.82 5.73 -12.55
N ASN A 58 -13.70 4.83 -12.99
CA ASN A 58 -15.14 5.05 -13.00
C ASN A 58 -15.84 3.98 -12.13
N PRO A 59 -16.37 4.33 -10.95
CA PRO A 59 -17.06 3.38 -10.07
C PRO A 59 -18.44 2.92 -10.57
N ARG A 60 -18.97 3.54 -11.64
CA ARG A 60 -20.27 3.22 -12.23
C ARG A 60 -20.18 2.37 -13.50
N LYS A 61 -18.96 2.10 -13.97
CA LYS A 61 -18.73 1.12 -15.03
C LYS A 61 -18.69 -0.28 -14.44
#